data_AF-A0A354UV82-F1
#
_entry.id   AF-A0A354UV82-F1
#
_cell.length_a   1.000
_cell.length_b   1.000
_cell.length_c   1.000
_cell.angle_alpha   90.00
_cell.angle_beta   90.00
_cell.angle_gamma   90.00
#
_symmetry.space_group_name_H-M   'P 1'
#
loop_
_entity.id
_entity.type
_entity.pdbx_description
1 polymer ?
#
loop_
_entity_poly.entity_id
_entity_poly.type
_entity_poly.pdbx_seq_one_letter_code
_entity_poly.pdbx_strand_id
1 'polypeptide(L)'
;MIFGWCALDGRTGHGAGRALLAELYRRETGKALPPIVKNEWGKPFFADSPWYFSISHTRKHAFCVLDRENIAIDAEELDRRVDLRLAERILSPGERAQLDAAPDKSRAILTFWVLKEAAAKLSG
;
A
#
# COMPACT_ATOMS: atom_id res chain seq x y z
N MET A 1 12.33 -9.28 -1.74
CA MET A 1 10.92 -8.86 -1.62
C MET A 1 10.00 -10.04 -1.46
N ILE A 2 9.13 -9.99 -0.45
CA ILE A 2 8.05 -10.96 -0.24
C ILE A 2 6.78 -10.18 0.03
N PHE A 3 5.69 -10.60 -0.60
CA PHE A 3 4.41 -9.93 -0.47
C PHE A 3 3.28 -10.95 -0.29
N GLY A 4 2.19 -10.49 0.28
CA GLY A 4 0.96 -11.24 0.43
C GLY A 4 -0.25 -10.32 0.42
N TRP A 5 -1.42 -10.93 0.31
CA TRP A 5 -2.70 -10.25 0.47
C TRP A 5 -3.73 -11.20 1.05
N CYS A 6 -4.78 -10.66 1.65
CA CYS A 6 -5.93 -11.42 2.12
C CYS A 6 -7.21 -10.62 1.98
N ALA A 7 -8.35 -11.31 1.86
CA ALA A 7 -9.65 -10.69 2.02
C ALA A 7 -9.86 -10.25 3.48
N LEU A 8 -10.65 -9.19 3.67
CA LEU A 8 -10.92 -8.69 5.02
C LEU A 8 -11.77 -9.66 5.83
N ASP A 9 -12.73 -10.35 5.21
CA ASP A 9 -13.57 -11.39 5.83
C ASP A 9 -14.18 -10.96 7.17
N GLY A 10 -14.76 -9.76 7.21
CA GLY A 10 -15.36 -9.18 8.41
C GLY A 10 -14.38 -8.49 9.38
N ARG A 11 -13.08 -8.54 9.11
CA ARG A 11 -12.05 -7.81 9.87
C ARG A 11 -11.89 -6.38 9.36
N THR A 12 -11.31 -5.51 10.19
CA THR A 12 -10.85 -4.20 9.72
C THR A 12 -9.61 -4.34 8.84
N GLY A 13 -9.38 -3.40 7.92
CA GLY A 13 -8.17 -3.36 7.09
C GLY A 13 -6.89 -3.34 7.92
N HIS A 14 -6.88 -2.57 9.01
CA HIS A 14 -5.78 -2.57 9.99
C HIS A 14 -5.56 -3.94 10.63
N GLY A 15 -6.62 -4.60 11.10
CA GLY A 15 -6.51 -5.93 11.73
C GLY A 15 -6.00 -6.99 10.77
N ALA A 16 -6.57 -7.04 9.55
CA ALA A 16 -6.16 -7.98 8.51
C ALA A 16 -4.70 -7.74 8.07
N GLY A 17 -4.31 -6.49 7.82
CA GLY A 17 -2.93 -6.14 7.45
C GLY A 17 -1.91 -6.49 8.53
N ARG A 18 -2.24 -6.27 9.82
CA ARG A 18 -1.37 -6.64 10.94
C ARG A 18 -1.21 -8.15 11.10
N ALA A 19 -2.28 -8.91 10.91
CA ALA A 19 -2.22 -10.37 10.94
C ALA A 19 -1.36 -10.91 9.78
N LEU A 20 -1.57 -10.38 8.57
CA LEU A 20 -0.78 -10.74 7.39
C LEU A 20 0.71 -10.43 7.57
N LEU A 21 1.05 -9.26 8.13
CA LEU A 21 2.44 -8.93 8.45
C LEU A 21 3.06 -9.92 9.45
N ALA A 22 2.32 -10.31 10.49
CA ALA A 22 2.79 -11.30 11.47
C ALA A 22 3.04 -12.67 10.84
N GLU A 23 2.18 -13.09 9.91
CA GLU A 23 2.32 -14.33 9.15
C GLU A 23 3.54 -14.29 8.24
N LEU A 24 3.66 -13.26 7.39
CA LEU A 24 4.81 -13.08 6.50
C LEU A 24 6.13 -13.03 7.28
N TYR A 25 6.19 -12.24 8.36
CA TYR A 25 7.39 -12.14 9.17
C TYR A 25 7.80 -13.48 9.78
N ARG A 26 6.82 -14.24 10.31
CA ARG A 26 7.08 -15.56 10.91
C ARG A 26 7.56 -16.56 9.87
N ARG A 27 6.93 -16.58 8.69
CA ARG A 27 7.31 -17.46 7.59
C ARG A 27 8.77 -17.22 7.17
N GLU A 28 9.18 -15.97 7.10
CA GLU A 28 10.51 -15.62 6.59
C GLU A 28 11.63 -15.68 7.63
N THR A 29 11.31 -15.50 8.91
CA THR A 29 12.33 -15.41 9.97
C THR A 29 12.25 -16.53 11.00
N GLY A 30 11.16 -17.28 11.04
CA GLY A 30 10.84 -18.22 12.11
C GLY A 30 10.51 -17.57 13.46
N LYS A 31 10.47 -16.23 13.53
CA LYS A 31 10.30 -15.47 14.79
C LYS A 31 8.91 -14.84 14.91
N ALA A 32 8.54 -14.48 16.13
CA ALA A 32 7.36 -13.65 16.37
C ALA A 32 7.55 -12.24 15.80
N LEU A 33 6.43 -11.57 15.49
CA LEU A 33 6.44 -10.21 14.97
C LEU A 33 7.08 -9.24 16.00
N PRO A 34 8.10 -8.44 15.63
CA PRO A 34 8.73 -7.48 16.53
C PRO A 34 7.78 -6.34 16.90
N PRO A 35 8.11 -5.55 17.95
CA PRO A 35 7.42 -4.31 18.24
C PRO A 35 7.40 -3.38 17.03
N ILE A 36 6.24 -2.79 16.77
CA ILE A 36 6.06 -1.80 15.71
C ILE A 36 5.87 -0.45 16.36
N VAL A 37 6.70 0.48 15.95
CA VAL A 37 6.73 1.88 16.38
C VAL A 37 6.44 2.76 15.17
N LYS A 38 6.12 4.04 15.41
CA LYS A 38 5.93 5.04 14.34
C LYS A 38 7.05 6.05 14.39
N ASN A 39 7.53 6.47 13.22
CA ASN A 39 8.47 7.59 13.12
C ASN A 39 7.74 8.94 13.32
N GLU A 40 8.47 10.04 13.24
CA GLU A 40 7.94 11.41 13.39
C GLU A 40 6.82 11.76 12.38
N TRP A 41 6.83 11.12 11.20
CA TRP A 41 5.81 11.27 10.14
C TRP A 41 4.65 10.27 10.29
N GLY A 42 4.68 9.42 11.31
CA GLY A 42 3.65 8.41 11.57
C GLY A 42 3.81 7.10 10.79
N LYS A 43 4.85 6.96 9.95
CA LYS A 43 5.15 5.72 9.21
C LYS A 43 5.56 4.61 10.18
N PRO A 44 4.87 3.46 10.16
CA PRO A 44 5.18 2.36 11.05
C PRO A 44 6.43 1.61 10.58
N PHE A 45 7.28 1.18 11.52
CA PHE A 45 8.49 0.40 11.27
C PHE A 45 8.80 -0.53 12.45
N PHE A 46 9.71 -1.48 12.26
CA PHE A 46 10.19 -2.36 13.33
C PHE A 46 11.34 -1.69 14.09
N ALA A 47 11.24 -1.62 15.43
CA ALA A 47 12.34 -1.09 16.24
C ALA A 47 13.57 -2.01 16.23
N ASP A 48 13.33 -3.33 16.28
CA ASP A 48 14.37 -4.35 16.49
C ASP A 48 14.40 -5.38 15.37
N SER A 49 14.33 -4.93 14.11
CA SER A 49 14.42 -5.83 12.95
C SER A 49 15.09 -5.17 11.75
N PRO A 50 15.95 -5.89 11.02
CA PRO A 50 16.55 -5.40 9.77
C PRO A 50 15.59 -5.48 8.57
N TRP A 51 14.32 -5.82 8.79
CA TRP A 51 13.29 -5.87 7.76
C TRP A 51 12.48 -4.58 7.73
N TYR A 52 12.03 -4.21 6.55
CA TYR A 52 11.09 -3.13 6.29
C TYR A 52 9.78 -3.72 5.85
N PHE A 53 8.68 -3.06 6.19
CA PHE A 53 7.36 -3.47 5.74
C PHE A 53 6.53 -2.28 5.29
N SER A 54 5.53 -2.57 4.49
CA SER A 54 4.45 -1.65 4.21
C SER A 54 3.13 -2.40 4.12
N ILE A 55 2.08 -1.78 4.62
CA ILE A 55 0.72 -2.30 4.59
C ILE A 55 -0.13 -1.30 3.81
N SER A 56 -0.97 -1.81 2.92
CA SER A 56 -2.11 -1.06 2.38
C SER A 56 -3.37 -1.90 2.51
N HIS A 57 -4.53 -1.26 2.53
CA HIS A 57 -5.79 -1.98 2.55
C HIS A 57 -6.86 -1.20 1.77
N THR A 58 -7.71 -1.94 1.09
CA THR A 58 -8.90 -1.43 0.42
C THR A 58 -10.13 -1.71 1.27
N ARG A 59 -11.32 -1.57 0.68
CA ARG A 59 -12.58 -2.01 1.29
C ARG A 59 -12.71 -3.53 1.42
N LYS A 60 -11.99 -4.30 0.61
CA LYS A 60 -12.18 -5.75 0.49
C LYS A 60 -10.94 -6.55 0.83
N HIS A 61 -9.76 -5.95 0.69
CA HIS A 61 -8.49 -6.64 0.83
C HIS A 61 -7.50 -5.88 1.71
N ALA A 62 -6.57 -6.61 2.31
CA ALA A 62 -5.35 -6.07 2.90
C ALA A 62 -4.14 -6.65 2.17
N PHE A 63 -3.10 -5.84 2.04
CA PHE A 63 -1.85 -6.14 1.36
C PHE A 63 -0.69 -5.86 2.30
N CYS A 64 0.34 -6.68 2.23
CA CYS A 64 1.56 -6.48 2.99
C CYS A 64 2.76 -6.86 2.14
N VAL A 65 3.82 -6.05 2.22
CA VAL A 65 5.13 -6.35 1.66
C VAL A 65 6.19 -6.29 2.75
N LEU A 66 7.20 -7.14 2.63
CA LEU A 66 8.35 -7.27 3.51
C LEU A 66 9.64 -7.34 2.67
N ASP A 67 10.65 -6.54 3.02
CA ASP A 67 11.94 -6.51 2.33
C ASP A 67 13.10 -6.16 3.28
N ARG A 68 14.34 -6.39 2.86
CA ARG A 68 15.57 -5.97 3.55
C ARG A 68 15.96 -4.53 3.22
N GLU A 69 15.35 -3.93 2.20
CA GLU A 69 15.47 -2.52 1.84
C GLU A 69 14.15 -1.78 2.07
N ASN A 70 14.21 -0.45 2.16
CA ASN A 70 13.00 0.38 2.34
C ASN A 70 12.02 0.12 1.19
N ILE A 71 10.77 -0.16 1.54
CA ILE A 71 9.74 -0.57 0.58
C ILE A 71 8.36 -0.03 0.96
N ALA A 72 7.52 0.20 -0.05
CA ALA A 72 6.15 0.65 0.12
C ALA A 72 5.19 -0.06 -0.84
N ILE A 73 3.94 -0.23 -0.41
CA ILE A 73 2.85 -0.73 -1.24
C ILE A 73 1.63 0.16 -1.10
N ASP A 74 0.94 0.34 -2.23
CA ASP A 74 -0.42 0.85 -2.25
C ASP A 74 -1.29 0.01 -3.19
N ALA A 75 -2.61 0.05 -2.99
CA ALA A 75 -3.55 -0.76 -3.75
C ALA A 75 -4.94 -0.11 -3.74
N GLU A 76 -5.65 -0.26 -4.84
CA GLU A 76 -7.02 0.20 -5.00
C GLU A 76 -7.86 -0.86 -5.71
N GLU A 77 -9.15 -0.92 -5.37
CA GLU A 77 -10.09 -1.78 -6.10
C GLU A 77 -10.42 -1.16 -7.45
N LEU A 78 -10.42 -1.96 -8.51
CA LEU A 78 -10.79 -1.47 -9.84
C LEU A 78 -12.26 -1.03 -9.93
N ASP A 79 -13.13 -1.55 -9.06
CA ASP A 79 -14.53 -1.13 -8.94
C ASP A 79 -14.73 0.06 -7.99
N ARG A 80 -13.65 0.66 -7.46
CA ARG A 80 -13.73 1.91 -6.70
C ARG A 80 -14.25 3.00 -7.62
N ARG A 81 -15.33 3.67 -7.18
CA ARG A 81 -15.82 4.88 -7.84
C ARG A 81 -14.81 6.00 -7.72
N VAL A 82 -14.40 6.57 -8.86
CA VAL A 82 -13.45 7.68 -8.94
C VAL A 82 -14.17 8.93 -9.43
N ASP A 83 -13.97 10.05 -8.74
CA ASP A 83 -14.31 11.37 -9.27
C ASP A 83 -13.16 11.84 -10.17
N LEU A 84 -13.45 12.08 -11.46
CA LEU A 84 -12.44 12.52 -12.42
C LEU A 84 -11.81 13.87 -12.04
N ARG A 85 -12.47 14.70 -11.22
CA ARG A 85 -11.90 15.93 -10.66
C ARG A 85 -10.66 15.67 -9.80
N LEU A 86 -10.50 14.45 -9.28
CA LEU A 86 -9.28 14.04 -8.59
C LEU A 86 -8.05 14.23 -9.48
N ALA A 87 -8.18 13.97 -10.78
CA ALA A 87 -7.09 14.13 -11.74
C ALA A 87 -6.56 15.57 -11.83
N GLU A 88 -7.40 16.58 -11.54
CA GLU A 88 -6.98 17.99 -11.52
C GLU A 88 -6.07 18.32 -10.34
N ARG A 89 -6.12 17.52 -9.27
CA ARG A 89 -5.35 17.75 -8.06
C ARG A 89 -4.04 16.95 -8.00
N ILE A 90 -4.00 15.78 -8.63
CA ILE A 90 -2.90 14.82 -8.44
C ILE A 90 -2.03 14.63 -9.67
N LEU A 91 -2.51 14.97 -10.87
CA LEU A 91 -1.78 14.72 -12.11
C LEU A 91 -1.02 15.96 -12.56
N SER A 92 0.24 15.75 -12.94
CA SER A 92 1.02 16.69 -13.74
C SER A 92 0.46 16.80 -15.17
N PRO A 93 0.87 17.81 -15.96
CA PRO A 93 0.42 17.94 -17.34
C PRO A 93 0.71 16.70 -18.22
N GLY A 94 1.86 16.05 -18.02
CA GLY A 94 2.21 14.83 -18.74
C GLY A 94 1.32 13.64 -18.39
N GLU A 95 1.06 13.44 -17.10
CA GLU A 95 0.14 12.38 -16.63
C GLU A 95 -1.31 12.65 -17.05
N ARG A 96 -1.70 13.93 -17.14
CA ARG A 96 -3.01 14.34 -17.68
C ARG A 96 -3.15 13.95 -19.15
N ALA A 97 -2.13 14.17 -19.98
CA ALA A 97 -2.16 13.73 -21.37
C ALA A 97 -2.28 12.21 -21.50
N GLN A 98 -1.61 11.45 -20.63
CA GLN A 98 -1.75 9.98 -20.56
C GLN A 98 -3.17 9.56 -20.14
N LEU A 99 -3.78 10.25 -19.17
CA LEU A 99 -5.17 10.03 -18.78
C LEU A 99 -6.14 10.31 -19.93
N ASP A 100 -5.93 11.42 -20.66
CA ASP A 100 -6.83 11.82 -21.75
C ASP A 100 -6.78 10.83 -22.93
N ALA A 101 -5.61 10.21 -23.16
CA ALA A 101 -5.44 9.13 -24.14
C ALA A 101 -5.90 7.75 -23.66
N ALA A 102 -6.22 7.58 -22.37
CA ALA A 102 -6.55 6.28 -21.81
C ALA A 102 -7.98 5.82 -22.21
N PRO A 103 -8.15 4.56 -22.63
CA PRO A 103 -9.48 4.02 -22.95
C PRO A 103 -10.37 3.87 -21.70
N ASP A 104 -9.75 3.62 -20.54
CA ASP A 104 -10.43 3.55 -19.25
C ASP A 104 -9.84 4.60 -18.30
N LYS A 105 -10.53 5.74 -18.23
CA LYS A 105 -10.11 6.88 -17.40
C LYS A 105 -10.12 6.56 -15.91
N SER A 106 -11.07 5.76 -15.45
CA SER A 106 -11.18 5.38 -14.03
C SER A 106 -9.98 4.54 -13.61
N ARG A 107 -9.64 3.51 -14.39
CA ARG A 107 -8.46 2.68 -14.15
C ARG A 107 -7.16 3.46 -14.26
N ALA A 108 -7.06 4.38 -15.22
CA ALA A 108 -5.88 5.23 -15.37
C ALA A 108 -5.66 6.12 -14.15
N ILE A 109 -6.71 6.79 -13.64
CA ILE A 109 -6.59 7.61 -12.42
C ILE A 109 -6.20 6.77 -11.21
N LEU A 110 -6.82 5.60 -11.01
CA LEU A 110 -6.45 4.70 -9.90
C LEU A 110 -4.99 4.26 -10.00
N THR A 111 -4.50 4.02 -11.22
CA THR A 111 -3.09 3.66 -11.45
C THR A 111 -2.16 4.78 -11.00
N PHE A 112 -2.41 6.03 -11.43
CA PHE A 112 -1.62 7.16 -10.97
C PHE A 112 -1.71 7.38 -9.46
N TRP A 113 -2.91 7.22 -8.89
CA TRP A 113 -3.12 7.30 -7.44
C TRP A 113 -2.24 6.30 -6.69
N VAL A 114 -2.33 5.01 -7.04
CA VAL A 114 -1.55 3.94 -6.40
C VAL A 114 -0.05 4.20 -6.51
N LEU A 115 0.43 4.63 -7.68
CA LEU A 115 1.86 4.94 -7.87
C LEU A 115 2.32 6.09 -6.98
N LYS A 116 1.52 7.17 -6.88
CA LYS A 116 1.85 8.35 -6.07
C LYS A 116 1.78 8.05 -4.58
N GLU A 117 0.75 7.35 -4.11
CA GLU A 117 0.61 6.97 -2.71
C GLU A 117 1.68 5.96 -2.28
N ALA A 118 2.05 5.00 -3.14
CA ALA A 118 3.17 4.11 -2.88
C ALA A 118 4.50 4.89 -2.77
N ALA A 119 4.74 5.87 -3.65
CA ALA A 119 5.91 6.73 -3.58
C ALA A 119 5.93 7.58 -2.29
N ALA A 120 4.81 8.18 -1.91
CA ALA A 120 4.68 8.95 -0.67
C ALA A 120 4.93 8.09 0.58
N LYS A 121 4.37 6.87 0.62
CA LYS A 121 4.63 5.89 1.68
C LYS A 121 6.11 5.45 1.73
N LEU A 122 6.79 5.43 0.59
CA LEU A 122 8.21 5.07 0.54
C LEU A 122 9.08 6.14 1.19
N SER A 123 8.83 7.42 0.85
CA SER A 123 9.59 8.56 1.37
C SER A 123 9.37 8.84 2.86
N GLY A 124 8.20 8.44 3.41
CA GLY A 124 7.86 8.67 4.81
C GLY A 124 6.98 9.89 5.00
#